data_AF-A0A368YGT6-F1
#
_entry.id   AF-A0A368YGT6-F1
#
_cell.length_a   1.000
_cell.length_b   1.000
_cell.length_c   1.000
_cell.angle_alpha   90.00
_cell.angle_beta   90.00
_cell.angle_gamma   90.00
#
_symmetry.space_group_name_H-M   'P 1'
#
loop_
_entity.id
_entity.type
_entity.pdbx_description
1 polymer ?
#
loop_
_entity_poly.entity_id
_entity_poly.type
_entity_poly.pdbx_seq_one_letter_code
_entity_poly.pdbx_strand_id
1 'polypeptide(L)'
;MRGWLTRNAEALGALGAIATAFAALTALVVIPYQVGQADRIQRDQTAREIYREFLNLTVQKPELANADYCTLKDETQRTAYSAYVEYLLYTAEQMVDTSEEWRKPMENYLAEHKTYLCSVALQGKDGEMADLIIELGLVCPPDDPCQ
;
A
#
# COMPACT_ATOMS: atom_id res chain seq x y z
N MET A 1 -5.07 52.43 34.00
CA MET A 1 -4.94 51.06 33.42
C MET A 1 -4.29 50.07 34.37
N ARG A 2 -3.04 50.28 34.86
CA ARG A 2 -2.37 49.34 35.79
C ARG A 2 -3.18 48.96 37.04
N GLY A 3 -3.83 49.92 37.71
CA GLY A 3 -4.63 49.65 38.92
C GLY A 3 -5.95 48.88 38.71
N TRP A 4 -6.48 48.87 37.49
CA TRP A 4 -7.68 48.08 37.15
C TRP A 4 -7.31 46.63 36.80
N LEU A 5 -6.19 46.46 36.09
CA LEU A 5 -5.61 45.14 35.78
C LEU A 5 -5.21 44.39 37.04
N THR A 6 -4.58 45.05 38.03
CA THR A 6 -4.20 44.40 39.29
C THR A 6 -5.40 43.99 40.14
N ARG A 7 -6.51 44.73 40.09
CA ARG A 7 -7.76 44.38 40.78
C ARG A 7 -8.52 43.21 40.15
N ASN A 8 -8.41 43.04 38.84
CA ASN A 8 -9.09 41.97 38.09
C ASN A 8 -8.13 40.85 37.65
N ALA A 9 -6.88 40.86 38.12
CA ALA A 9 -5.83 39.95 37.68
C ALA A 9 -6.20 38.47 37.88
N GLU A 10 -6.86 38.17 39.00
CA GLU A 10 -7.29 36.80 39.34
C GLU A 10 -8.40 36.31 38.40
N ALA A 11 -9.41 37.14 38.13
CA ALA A 11 -10.50 36.81 37.20
C ALA A 11 -9.99 36.68 35.75
N LEU A 12 -9.08 37.56 35.32
CA LEU A 12 -8.43 37.48 34.01
C LEU A 12 -7.54 36.23 33.89
N GLY A 13 -6.84 35.86 34.97
CA GLY A 13 -6.05 34.64 35.06
C GLY A 13 -6.92 33.38 34.96
N ALA A 14 -8.04 33.34 35.68
CA ALA A 14 -9.00 32.23 35.63
C ALA A 14 -9.62 32.07 34.23
N LEU A 15 -10.02 33.17 33.57
CA LEU A 15 -10.51 33.15 32.19
C LEU A 15 -9.45 32.64 31.21
N GLY A 16 -8.19 33.07 31.37
CA GLY A 16 -7.08 32.58 30.56
C GLY A 16 -6.81 31.08 30.75
N ALA A 17 -6.91 30.59 31.99
CA ALA A 17 -6.76 29.16 32.30
C ALA A 17 -7.90 28.33 31.70
N ILE A 18 -9.14 28.81 31.79
CA ILE A 18 -10.31 28.17 31.16
C ILE A 18 -10.13 28.13 29.63
N ALA A 19 -9.76 29.26 29.01
CA ALA A 19 -9.52 29.33 27.57
C ALA A 19 -8.40 28.37 27.12
N THR A 20 -7.31 28.28 27.89
CA THR A 20 -6.21 27.35 27.62
C THR A 20 -6.66 25.90 27.77
N ALA A 21 -7.46 25.58 28.79
CA ALA A 21 -8.01 24.24 28.97
C ALA A 21 -8.94 23.84 27.80
N PHE A 22 -9.80 24.75 27.33
CA PHE A 22 -10.62 24.52 26.14
C PHE A 22 -9.78 24.33 24.88
N ALA A 23 -8.74 25.14 24.69
CA ALA A 23 -7.82 24.99 23.56
C ALA A 23 -7.12 23.63 23.60
N ALA A 24 -6.64 23.19 24.77
CA ALA A 24 -5.99 21.90 24.95
C ALA A 24 -6.95 20.72 24.66
N LEU A 25 -8.19 20.78 25.16
CA LEU A 25 -9.20 19.76 24.88
C LEU A 25 -9.56 19.71 23.39
N THR A 26 -9.65 20.86 22.74
CA THR A 26 -9.90 20.94 21.29
C THR A 26 -8.74 20.35 20.50
N ALA A 27 -7.50 20.68 20.87
CA ALA A 27 -6.30 20.14 20.25
C ALA A 27 -6.24 18.61 20.37
N LEU A 28 -6.65 18.05 21.51
CA LEU A 28 -6.67 16.61 21.76
C LEU A 28 -7.61 15.83 20.81
N VAL A 29 -8.62 16.48 20.25
CA VAL A 29 -9.54 15.87 19.27
C VAL A 29 -9.12 16.20 17.84
N VAL A 30 -8.74 17.45 17.57
CA VAL A 30 -8.46 17.93 16.21
C VAL A 30 -7.15 17.34 15.67
N ILE A 31 -6.10 17.26 16.49
CA ILE A 31 -4.79 16.72 16.06
C ILE A 31 -4.90 15.27 15.59
N PRO A 32 -5.44 14.31 16.35
CA PRO A 32 -5.52 12.92 15.89
C PRO A 32 -6.43 12.78 14.66
N TYR A 33 -7.49 13.57 14.57
CA TYR A 33 -8.33 13.60 13.37
C TYR A 33 -7.55 14.05 12.14
N GLN A 34 -6.78 15.14 12.22
CA GLN A 34 -5.96 15.63 11.11
C GLN A 34 -4.88 14.62 10.71
N VAL A 35 -4.19 14.02 11.70
CA VAL A 35 -3.18 13.00 11.44
C VAL A 35 -3.80 11.80 10.72
N GLY A 36 -4.94 11.29 11.20
CA GLY A 36 -5.60 10.16 10.55
C GLY A 36 -6.05 10.43 9.12
N GLN A 37 -6.48 11.66 8.80
CA GLN A 37 -6.81 12.05 7.43
C GLN A 37 -5.56 12.21 6.56
N ALA A 38 -4.51 12.83 7.09
CA ALA A 38 -3.24 12.97 6.38
C ALA A 38 -2.62 11.62 6.06
N ASP A 39 -2.64 10.67 7.01
CA ASP A 39 -2.13 9.31 6.81
C ASP A 39 -2.88 8.57 5.70
N ARG A 40 -4.21 8.71 5.62
CA ARG A 40 -5.01 8.11 4.54
C ARG A 40 -4.65 8.68 3.17
N ILE A 41 -4.55 10.01 3.08
CA ILE A 41 -4.17 10.69 1.83
C ILE A 41 -2.75 10.28 1.43
N GLN A 42 -1.82 10.24 2.38
CA GLN A 42 -0.44 9.86 2.14
C GLN A 42 -0.34 8.42 1.60
N ARG A 43 -1.09 7.47 2.18
CA ARG A 43 -1.13 6.08 1.70
C ARG A 43 -1.65 5.97 0.27
N ASP A 44 -2.76 6.63 -0.09
CA ASP A 44 -3.27 6.64 -1.47
C ASP A 44 -2.26 7.26 -2.45
N GLN A 45 -1.61 8.36 -2.06
CA GLN A 45 -0.58 8.98 -2.90
C GLN A 45 0.62 8.07 -3.12
N THR A 46 1.11 7.42 -2.07
CA THR A 46 2.23 6.47 -2.15
C THR A 46 1.87 5.24 -2.99
N ALA A 47 0.68 4.65 -2.82
CA ALA A 47 0.25 3.52 -3.64
C ALA A 47 0.17 3.89 -5.13
N ARG A 48 -0.39 5.07 -5.45
CA ARG A 48 -0.43 5.57 -6.84
C ARG A 48 0.95 5.83 -7.42
N GLU A 49 1.91 6.26 -6.60
CA GLU A 49 3.28 6.46 -7.04
C GLU A 49 3.96 5.12 -7.38
N ILE A 50 3.84 4.13 -6.50
CA ILE A 50 4.33 2.76 -6.74
C ILE A 50 3.70 2.19 -8.02
N TYR A 51 2.39 2.35 -8.21
CA TYR A 51 1.72 1.90 -9.43
C TYR A 51 2.24 2.59 -10.68
N ARG A 52 2.52 3.90 -10.64
CA ARG A 52 3.13 4.61 -11.79
C ARG A 52 4.55 4.12 -12.07
N GLU A 53 5.32 3.81 -11.04
CA GLU A 53 6.66 3.23 -11.19
C GLU A 53 6.58 1.84 -11.83
N PHE A 54 5.65 0.99 -11.39
CA PHE A 54 5.37 -0.31 -12.02
C PHE A 54 4.96 -0.17 -13.49
N LEU A 55 4.08 0.77 -13.81
CA LEU A 55 3.70 1.04 -15.21
C LEU A 55 4.89 1.53 -16.03
N ASN A 56 5.74 2.39 -15.47
CA ASN A 56 6.94 2.88 -16.13
C ASN A 56 7.94 1.74 -16.39
N LEU A 57 8.15 0.85 -15.42
CA LEU A 57 8.96 -0.36 -15.58
C LEU A 57 8.40 -1.23 -16.70
N THR A 58 7.09 -1.47 -16.69
CA THR A 58 6.37 -2.27 -17.70
C THR A 58 6.52 -1.68 -19.10
N VAL A 59 6.41 -0.37 -19.26
CA VAL A 59 6.62 0.32 -20.54
C VAL A 59 8.07 0.23 -21.02
N GLN A 60 9.04 0.29 -20.10
CA GLN A 60 10.46 0.16 -20.44
C GLN A 60 10.89 -1.28 -20.72
N LYS A 61 10.19 -2.26 -20.14
CA LYS A 61 10.48 -3.69 -20.20
C LYS A 61 9.24 -4.51 -20.58
N PRO A 62 8.61 -4.24 -21.75
CA PRO A 62 7.39 -4.94 -22.16
C PRO A 62 7.59 -6.45 -22.35
N GLU A 63 8.85 -6.88 -22.57
CA GLU A 63 9.22 -8.29 -22.66
C GLU A 63 8.96 -9.06 -21.37
N LEU A 64 9.05 -8.41 -20.20
CA LEU A 64 8.82 -9.07 -18.91
C LEU A 64 7.31 -9.24 -18.63
N ALA A 65 6.49 -8.29 -19.06
CA ALA A 65 5.04 -8.37 -18.93
C ALA A 65 4.42 -9.48 -19.80
N ASN A 66 5.03 -9.80 -20.94
CA ASN A 66 4.51 -10.79 -21.89
C ASN A 66 5.34 -12.08 -21.95
N ALA A 67 6.29 -12.28 -21.03
CA ALA A 67 7.17 -13.44 -21.06
C ALA A 67 6.44 -14.72 -20.63
N ASP A 68 6.68 -15.79 -21.37
CA ASP A 68 6.30 -17.14 -20.96
C ASP A 68 7.41 -17.73 -20.07
N TYR A 69 7.16 -17.72 -18.75
CA TYR A 69 8.10 -18.20 -17.74
C TYR A 69 8.62 -19.62 -18.03
N CYS A 70 7.78 -20.54 -18.50
CA CYS A 70 8.19 -21.93 -18.71
C CYS A 70 9.19 -22.07 -19.87
N THR A 71 9.23 -21.09 -20.78
CA THR A 71 10.13 -21.11 -21.95
C THR A 71 11.46 -20.39 -21.70
N LEU A 72 11.56 -19.59 -20.62
CA LEU A 72 12.79 -18.89 -20.26
C LEU A 72 13.87 -19.92 -19.90
N LYS A 73 14.99 -19.92 -20.62
CA LYS A 73 16.14 -20.82 -20.34
C LYS A 73 17.32 -20.11 -19.71
N ASP A 74 17.42 -18.80 -19.92
CA ASP A 74 18.49 -17.97 -19.38
C ASP A 74 18.19 -17.56 -17.94
N GLU A 75 19.16 -17.75 -17.06
CA GLU A 75 19.02 -17.47 -15.62
C GLU A 75 18.85 -15.97 -15.33
N THR A 76 19.48 -15.10 -16.12
CA THR A 76 19.35 -13.65 -15.98
C THR A 76 17.93 -13.20 -16.34
N GLN A 77 17.37 -13.74 -17.43
CA GLN A 77 15.98 -13.48 -17.83
C GLN A 77 14.98 -13.99 -16.80
N ARG A 78 15.19 -15.20 -16.24
CA ARG A 78 14.34 -15.73 -15.16
C ARG A 78 14.37 -14.84 -13.92
N THR A 79 15.56 -14.36 -13.54
CA THR A 79 15.73 -13.47 -12.38
C THR A 79 15.03 -12.12 -12.62
N ALA A 80 15.21 -11.52 -13.80
CA ALA A 80 14.56 -10.26 -14.15
C ALA A 80 13.02 -10.38 -14.17
N TYR A 81 12.51 -11.49 -14.69
CA TYR A 81 11.07 -11.78 -14.70
C TYR A 81 10.53 -12.02 -13.29
N SER A 82 11.25 -12.79 -12.48
CA SER A 82 10.91 -13.04 -11.07
C SER A 82 10.78 -11.73 -10.28
N ALA A 83 11.77 -10.84 -10.39
CA ALA A 83 11.75 -9.52 -9.75
C ALA A 83 10.60 -8.63 -10.28
N TYR A 84 10.27 -8.73 -11.57
CA TYR A 84 9.14 -7.99 -12.15
C TYR A 84 7.80 -8.44 -11.54
N VAL A 85 7.57 -9.75 -11.45
CA VAL A 85 6.32 -10.29 -10.88
C VAL A 85 6.24 -10.03 -9.37
N GLU A 86 7.35 -10.07 -8.65
CA GLU A 86 7.41 -9.69 -7.24
C GLU A 86 7.04 -8.22 -7.03
N TYR A 87 7.57 -7.32 -7.87
CA TYR A 87 7.21 -5.91 -7.81
C TYR A 87 5.74 -5.65 -8.18
N LEU A 88 5.17 -6.43 -9.12
CA LEU A 88 3.73 -6.43 -9.38
C LEU A 88 2.92 -6.89 -8.17
N LEU A 89 3.34 -7.95 -7.48
CA LEU A 89 2.63 -8.46 -6.29
C LEU A 89 2.63 -7.43 -5.16
N TYR A 90 3.78 -6.82 -4.89
CA TYR A 90 3.90 -5.73 -3.94
C TYR A 90 3.01 -4.54 -4.33
N THR A 91 3.00 -4.16 -5.61
CA THR A 91 2.12 -3.10 -6.12
C THR A 91 0.65 -3.46 -5.90
N ALA A 92 0.27 -4.71 -6.14
CA ALA A 92 -1.10 -5.19 -5.96
C ALA A 92 -1.55 -5.10 -4.50
N GLU A 93 -0.72 -5.53 -3.56
CA GLU A 93 -0.96 -5.41 -2.12
C GLU A 93 -1.24 -3.95 -1.72
N GLN A 94 -0.33 -3.04 -2.08
CA GLN A 94 -0.47 -1.62 -1.73
C GLN A 94 -1.72 -0.99 -2.34
N MET A 95 -2.06 -1.36 -3.58
CA MET A 95 -3.23 -0.80 -4.26
C MET A 95 -4.55 -1.33 -3.67
N VAL A 96 -4.64 -2.62 -3.36
CA VAL A 96 -5.83 -3.24 -2.78
C VAL A 96 -6.09 -2.75 -1.35
N ASP A 97 -5.03 -2.52 -0.58
CA ASP A 97 -5.12 -1.93 0.77
C ASP A 97 -5.68 -0.50 0.78
N THR A 98 -5.52 0.24 -0.33
CA THR A 98 -6.06 1.60 -0.44
C THR A 98 -7.54 1.65 -0.85
N SER A 99 -7.98 0.74 -1.72
CA SER A 99 -9.37 0.68 -2.18
C SER A 99 -9.71 -0.68 -2.80
N GLU A 100 -10.89 -1.21 -2.46
CA GLU A 100 -11.43 -2.46 -3.03
C GLU A 100 -11.58 -2.41 -4.56
N GLU A 101 -11.73 -1.22 -5.15
CA GLU A 101 -11.86 -1.05 -6.61
C GLU A 101 -10.62 -1.55 -7.38
N TRP A 102 -9.45 -1.57 -6.73
CA TRP A 102 -8.20 -2.03 -7.34
C TRP A 102 -8.05 -3.55 -7.37
N ARG A 103 -8.89 -4.29 -6.63
CA ARG A 103 -8.83 -5.75 -6.59
C ARG A 103 -8.92 -6.35 -8.00
N LYS A 104 -9.92 -5.94 -8.78
CA LYS A 104 -10.14 -6.54 -10.11
C LYS A 104 -9.05 -6.20 -11.13
N PRO A 105 -8.58 -4.93 -11.24
CA PRO A 105 -7.42 -4.60 -12.06
C PRO A 105 -6.16 -5.38 -11.68
N MET A 106 -5.84 -5.47 -10.39
CA MET A 106 -4.63 -6.17 -9.93
C MET A 106 -4.72 -7.68 -10.14
N GLU A 107 -5.90 -8.28 -9.91
CA GLU A 107 -6.19 -9.69 -10.25
C GLU A 107 -5.90 -9.97 -11.73
N ASN A 108 -6.33 -9.09 -12.64
CA ASN A 108 -6.11 -9.30 -14.08
C ASN A 108 -4.62 -9.30 -14.43
N TYR A 109 -3.83 -8.36 -13.90
CA TYR A 109 -2.38 -8.34 -14.13
C TYR A 109 -1.70 -9.60 -13.58
N LEU A 110 -2.04 -10.01 -12.36
CA LEU A 110 -1.44 -11.20 -11.76
C LEU A 110 -1.88 -12.50 -12.47
N ALA A 111 -3.09 -12.53 -13.03
CA ALA A 111 -3.58 -13.68 -13.78
C ALA A 111 -2.73 -13.98 -15.03
N GLU A 112 -2.16 -12.95 -15.67
CA GLU A 112 -1.22 -13.12 -16.79
C GLU A 112 0.08 -13.82 -16.38
N HIS A 113 0.48 -13.66 -15.12
CA HIS A 113 1.68 -14.27 -14.54
C HIS A 113 1.39 -15.51 -13.68
N LYS A 114 0.16 -16.03 -13.73
CA LYS A 114 -0.32 -17.14 -12.89
C LYS A 114 0.58 -18.37 -12.98
N THR A 115 1.10 -18.71 -14.16
CA THR A 115 2.01 -19.84 -14.35
C THR A 115 3.23 -19.75 -13.44
N TYR A 116 3.86 -18.59 -13.38
CA TYR A 116 5.00 -18.36 -12.49
C TYR A 116 4.57 -18.33 -11.02
N LEU A 117 3.53 -17.57 -10.70
CA LEU A 117 3.02 -17.45 -9.33
C LEU A 117 2.67 -18.81 -8.75
N CYS A 118 2.06 -19.70 -9.53
CA CYS A 118 1.74 -21.04 -9.11
C CYS A 118 2.98 -21.94 -9.04
N SER A 119 3.96 -21.81 -9.94
CA SER A 119 5.21 -22.56 -9.82
C SER A 119 5.97 -22.19 -8.53
N VAL A 120 5.97 -20.91 -8.12
CA VAL A 120 6.67 -20.44 -6.92
C VAL A 120 5.84 -20.64 -5.64
N ALA A 121 4.54 -20.34 -5.64
CA ALA A 121 3.66 -20.57 -4.49
C ALA A 121 3.57 -22.06 -4.11
N LEU A 122 3.71 -22.96 -5.09
CA LEU A 122 3.83 -24.40 -4.84
C LEU A 122 5.22 -24.79 -4.32
N GLN A 123 6.27 -24.01 -4.62
CA GLN A 123 7.65 -24.27 -4.23
C GLN A 123 8.07 -23.61 -2.89
N GLY A 124 7.41 -22.52 -2.46
CA GLY A 124 7.78 -21.72 -1.29
C GLY A 124 6.61 -21.49 -0.33
N LYS A 125 6.63 -22.19 0.81
CA LYS A 125 5.71 -21.98 1.96
C LYS A 125 6.02 -20.66 2.69
N ASP A 126 5.72 -19.51 2.11
CA ASP A 126 5.60 -18.26 2.86
C ASP A 126 4.13 -17.83 2.85
N GLY A 127 3.50 -17.88 4.04
CA GLY A 127 2.04 -17.78 4.20
C GLY A 127 1.43 -16.47 3.71
N GLU A 128 2.17 -15.37 3.79
CA GLU A 128 1.65 -14.02 3.46
C GLU A 128 1.40 -13.85 1.95
N MET A 129 2.32 -14.31 1.10
CA MET A 129 2.14 -14.28 -0.36
C MET A 129 1.07 -15.26 -0.82
N ALA A 130 1.00 -16.44 -0.20
CA ALA A 130 -0.03 -17.43 -0.52
C ALA A 130 -1.44 -16.91 -0.16
N ASP A 131 -1.57 -16.23 0.98
CA ASP A 131 -2.83 -15.62 1.41
C ASP A 131 -3.28 -14.52 0.44
N LEU A 132 -2.36 -13.64 0.01
CA LEU A 132 -2.67 -12.60 -0.98
C LEU A 132 -3.10 -13.21 -2.34
N ILE A 133 -2.41 -14.25 -2.82
CA ILE A 133 -2.77 -14.95 -4.06
C ILE A 133 -4.18 -15.55 -3.98
N ILE A 134 -4.53 -16.18 -2.84
CA ILE A 134 -5.87 -16.72 -2.60
C ILE A 134 -6.91 -15.60 -2.50
N GLU A 135 -6.60 -14.54 -1.77
CA GLU A 135 -7.47 -13.38 -1.60
C GLU A 135 -7.82 -12.75 -2.95
N LEU A 136 -6.83 -12.63 -3.84
CA LEU A 136 -6.99 -12.12 -5.19
C LEU A 136 -7.61 -13.14 -6.17
N GLY A 137 -8.01 -14.34 -5.71
CA GLY A 137 -8.76 -15.31 -6.51
C GLY A 137 -7.90 -16.16 -7.46
N LEU A 138 -6.58 -16.14 -7.31
CA LEU A 138 -5.66 -16.91 -8.16
C LEU A 138 -5.55 -18.35 -7.65
N VAL A 139 -6.50 -19.19 -8.05
CA VAL A 139 -6.48 -20.62 -7.69
C VAL A 139 -5.46 -21.38 -8.53
N CYS A 140 -4.39 -21.89 -7.91
CA CYS A 140 -3.37 -22.69 -8.59
C CYS A 140 -3.80 -24.14 -8.83
N PRO A 141 -3.45 -24.73 -9.99
CA PRO A 141 -3.63 -26.16 -10.21
C PRO A 141 -2.73 -26.98 -9.27
N PRO A 142 -3.07 -28.25 -8.98
CA PRO A 142 -2.29 -29.10 -8.09
C PRO A 142 -0.94 -29.55 -8.69
N ASP A 143 -0.82 -29.53 -10.02
CA ASP A 143 0.39 -29.92 -10.74
C ASP A 143 1.24 -28.69 -11.11
N ASP A 144 2.55 -28.88 -11.25
CA ASP A 144 3.49 -27.83 -11.68
C ASP A 144 3.13 -27.36 -13.11
N PRO A 145 2.77 -26.08 -13.30
CA PRO A 145 2.32 -25.59 -14.60
C PRO A 145 3.43 -25.52 -15.66
N CYS A 146 4.69 -25.75 -15.28
CA CYS A 146 5.83 -25.79 -16.21
C CYS A 146 6.43 -27.19 -16.45
N GLN A 147 5.79 -28.26 -15.96
CA GLN A 147 6.19 -29.65 -16.25
C GLN A 147 5.64 -30.19 -17.57
#